data_AF-A0A7V9LWI4-F1
#
_entry.id   AF-A0A7V9LWI4-F1
#
_cell.length_a   1.000
_cell.length_b   1.000
_cell.length_c   1.000
_cell.angle_alpha   90.00
_cell.angle_beta   90.00
_cell.angle_gamma   90.00
#
_symmetry.space_group_name_H-M   'P 1'
#
loop_
_entity.id
_entity.type
_entity.pdbx_description
1 polymer ?
#
loop_
_entity_poly.entity_id
_entity_poly.type
_entity_poly.pdbx_seq_one_letter_code
_entity_poly.pdbx_strand_id
1 'polypeptide(L)' 'MTRQKVVATGDDGASYSPDGTHIVFARTPGVGPAGNADIYTMTVDGDDVQLVPTGPLWESRPDWGSAG' A
#
# COMPACT_ATOMS: atom_id res chain seq x y z
N MET A 1 -24.61 13.90 2.72
CA MET A 1 -23.24 14.31 3.11
C MET A 1 -22.76 13.38 4.20
N THR A 2 -21.62 12.73 3.98
CA THR A 2 -20.61 12.25 4.95
C THR A 2 -19.81 11.17 4.21
N ARG A 3 -18.68 11.54 3.60
CA ARG A 3 -17.66 10.53 3.27
C ARG A 3 -17.07 10.12 4.61
N GLN A 4 -17.41 8.93 5.07
CA GLN A 4 -16.83 8.33 6.26
C GLN A 4 -15.33 8.20 5.99
N LYS A 5 -14.53 9.00 6.68
CA LYS A 5 -13.07 8.85 6.71
C LYS A 5 -12.83 7.54 7.45
N VAL A 6 -12.78 6.43 6.70
CA VAL A 6 -12.29 5.16 7.21
C VAL A 6 -10.81 5.41 7.46
N VAL A 7 -10.49 5.75 8.69
CA VAL A 7 -9.12 5.69 9.18
C VAL A 7 -8.80 4.21 9.14
N ALA A 8 -8.06 3.76 8.12
CA ALA A 8 -7.41 2.47 8.21
C ALA A 8 -6.51 2.54 9.43
N THR A 9 -6.92 1.83 10.47
CA THR A 9 -6.09 1.48 11.61
C THR A 9 -4.82 0.89 11.04
N GLY A 10 -3.69 1.57 11.25
CA GLY A 10 -2.37 1.19 10.74
C GLY A 10 -1.79 -0.08 11.38
N ASP A 11 -2.63 -1.10 11.57
CA ASP A 11 -2.27 -2.40 12.13
C ASP A 11 -2.20 -3.50 11.04
N ASP A 12 -2.75 -3.29 9.84
CA ASP A 12 -2.84 -4.30 8.77
C ASP A 12 -1.86 -4.10 7.58
N GLY A 13 -0.90 -3.16 7.68
CA GLY A 13 0.16 -3.00 6.67
C GLY A 13 -0.24 -2.29 5.37
N ALA A 14 -1.31 -1.49 5.38
CA ALA A 14 -1.74 -0.64 4.27
C ALA A 14 -1.87 0.84 4.66
N SER A 15 -1.63 1.76 3.71
CA SER A 15 -1.73 3.21 3.89
C SER A 15 -2.39 3.87 2.67
N TYR A 16 -3.12 4.96 2.86
CA TYR A 16 -3.80 5.70 1.79
C TYR A 16 -2.93 6.81 1.21
N SER A 17 -3.12 7.11 -0.08
CA SER A 17 -2.57 8.31 -0.71
C SER A 17 -3.23 9.60 -0.18
N PRO A 18 -2.51 10.74 -0.15
CA PRO A 18 -3.05 12.04 0.26
C PRO A 18 -4.31 12.51 -0.46
N ASP A 19 -4.40 12.22 -1.75
CA ASP A 19 -5.57 12.53 -2.58
C ASP A 19 -6.73 11.53 -2.38
N GLY A 20 -6.48 10.45 -1.63
CA GLY A 20 -7.47 9.43 -1.29
C GLY A 20 -7.91 8.59 -2.49
N THR A 21 -7.09 8.48 -3.54
CA THR A 21 -7.39 7.71 -4.75
C THR A 21 -6.69 6.37 -4.79
N HIS A 22 -5.61 6.21 -4.01
CA HIS A 22 -4.78 5.01 -3.98
C HIS A 22 -4.51 4.50 -2.57
N ILE A 23 -4.11 3.24 -2.52
CA ILE A 23 -3.67 2.53 -1.32
C ILE A 23 -2.31 1.91 -1.64
N VAL A 24 -1.36 2.02 -0.72
CA VAL A 24 -0.15 1.20 -0.69
C VAL A 24 -0.31 0.09 0.35
N PHE A 25 0.11 -1.14 0.06
CA PHE A 25 -0.03 -2.27 0.97
C PHE A 25 1.07 -3.32 0.77
N ALA A 26 1.37 -4.10 1.81
CA ALA A 26 2.25 -5.26 1.71
C ALA A 26 1.45 -6.52 1.32
N ARG A 27 1.99 -7.35 0.43
CA ARG A 27 1.39 -8.63 0.02
C ARG A 27 2.39 -9.77 0.09
N THR A 28 1.94 -10.89 0.65
CA THR A 28 2.68 -12.16 0.70
C THR A 28 1.87 -13.27 0.02
N PRO A 29 2.45 -14.11 -0.85
CA PRO A 29 3.83 -14.05 -1.31
C PRO A 29 4.07 -12.90 -2.30
N GLY A 30 5.25 -12.30 -2.22
CA GLY A 30 5.76 -11.36 -3.21
C GLY A 30 6.26 -12.06 -4.49
N VAL A 31 6.85 -11.29 -5.40
CA VAL A 31 7.36 -11.75 -6.70
C VAL A 31 8.75 -12.40 -6.61
N GLY A 32 9.47 -12.22 -5.49
CA GLY A 32 10.79 -12.80 -5.29
C GLY A 32 10.78 -14.33 -5.11
N PRO A 33 11.90 -15.02 -5.39
CA PRO A 33 11.98 -16.49 -5.33
C PRO A 33 11.78 -17.08 -3.92
N ALA A 34 11.95 -16.26 -2.88
CA ALA A 34 11.68 -16.63 -1.49
C ALA A 34 10.21 -16.39 -1.06
N GLY A 35 9.40 -15.70 -1.88
CA GLY A 35 8.00 -15.39 -1.56
C GLY A 35 7.83 -14.45 -0.36
N ASN A 36 8.84 -13.64 -0.03
CA ASN A 36 8.75 -12.62 1.02
C ASN A 36 7.70 -11.55 0.66
N ALA A 37 7.27 -10.76 1.64
CA ALA A 37 6.35 -9.66 1.39
C ALA A 37 6.95 -8.61 0.44
N ASP A 38 6.17 -8.19 -0.55
CA ASP A 38 6.49 -7.05 -1.42
C ASP A 38 5.42 -5.96 -1.29
N ILE A 39 5.76 -4.74 -1.68
CA ILE A 39 4.86 -3.59 -1.61
C ILE A 39 4.14 -3.38 -2.95
N TYR A 40 2.83 -3.16 -2.87
CA TYR A 40 1.96 -2.91 -4.00
C TYR A 40 1.18 -1.61 -3.80
N THR A 41 0.70 -1.05 -4.90
CA THR A 41 -0.34 -0.01 -4.91
C THR A 41 -1.59 -0.51 -5.61
N MET A 42 -2.74 0.02 -5.23
CA MET A 42 -4.01 -0.16 -5.93
C MET A 42 -4.86 1.10 -5.85
N THR A 43 -5.90 1.22 -6.66
CA THR A 43 -6.95 2.23 -6.45
C THR A 43 -7.72 1.92 -5.16
N VAL A 44 -8.38 2.93 -4.59
CA VAL A 44 -9.26 2.72 -3.41
C VAL A 44 -10.40 1.75 -3.66
N ASP A 45 -10.78 1.52 -4.92
CA ASP A 45 -11.80 0.54 -5.33
C ASP A 45 -11.25 -0.89 -5.42
N GLY A 46 -9.92 -1.07 -5.26
CA GLY A 46 -9.22 -2.37 -5.31
C GLY A 46 -8.72 -2.77 -6.70
N ASP A 47 -8.87 -1.90 -7.68
CA ASP A 47 -8.40 -2.11 -9.05
C ASP A 47 -6.96 -1.62 -9.26
N ASP A 48 -6.39 -1.90 -10.43
CA ASP A 48 -5.05 -1.46 -10.84
C ASP A 48 -3.95 -1.79 -9.83
N VAL A 49 -3.88 -3.07 -9.43
CA VAL A 49 -2.85 -3.55 -8.52
C VAL A 49 -1.50 -3.56 -9.25
N GLN A 50 -0.58 -2.69 -8.81
CA GLN A 50 0.76 -2.54 -9.37
C GLN A 50 1.81 -2.84 -8.30
N LEU A 51 2.88 -3.54 -8.68
CA LEU A 51 4.05 -3.71 -7.82
C LEU A 51 4.78 -2.37 -7.72
N VAL A 52 5.10 -1.93 -6.49
CA VAL A 52 6.01 -0.80 -6.30
C VAL A 52 7.43 -1.30 -6.57
N PRO A 53 8.14 -0.76 -7.58
CA PRO A 53 9.53 -1.13 -7.80
C PRO A 53 10.36 -0.54 -6.66
N THR A 54 10.62 -1.33 -5.62
CA THR A 54 11.58 -0.96 -4.61
C THR A 54 12.99 -1.35 -5.06
N GLY A 55 14.01 -0.71 -4.49
CA GLY A 55 15.39 -1.12 -4.72
C GLY A 55 15.64 -2.54 -4.17
N PRO A 56 16.90 -3.02 -4.09
CA PRO A 56 17.22 -4.38 -3.63
C PRO A 56 16.90 -4.66 -2.14
N LEU A 57 16.12 -3.81 -1.48
CA LEU A 57 15.79 -3.89 -0.06
C LEU A 57 14.32 -4.30 0.11
N TRP A 58 14.03 -4.88 1.27
CA TRP A 58 12.71 -5.39 1.63
C TRP A 58 11.98 -4.34 2.46
N GLU A 59 10.85 -3.84 1.97
CA GLU A 59 10.03 -2.86 2.68
C GLU A 59 8.78 -3.53 3.25
N SER A 60 8.62 -3.46 4.57
CA SER A 60 7.46 -4.05 5.30
C SER A 60 6.52 -3.00 5.87
N ARG A 61 6.85 -1.72 5.68
CA ARG A 61 6.09 -0.58 6.21
C ARG A 61 5.82 0.41 5.10
N PRO A 62 4.79 0.16 4.28
CA PRO A 62 4.43 1.10 3.25
C PRO A 62 3.86 2.37 3.88
N ASP A 63 4.42 3.51 3.51
CA ASP A 63 3.90 4.83 3.84
C ASP A 63 3.88 5.70 2.58
N TRP A 64 2.80 6.43 2.36
CA TRP A 64 2.69 7.36 1.23
C TRP A 64 3.46 8.66 1.49
N GLY A 65 3.93 8.85 2.72
CA GLY A 65 4.54 10.10 3.19
C GLY A 65 3.47 11.14 3.48
N SER A 66 3.76 12.04 4.43
CA SER A 66 2.84 13.14 4.75
C SER A 66 2.72 14.07 3.54
N ALA A 67 1.49 14.34 3.12
CA ALA A 67 1.18 15.41 2.18
C ALA A 67 1.74 16.74 2.73
N GLY A 68 2.75 17.28 2.06
CA GLY A 68 3.15 18.68 2.21
C GLY A 68 2.38 19.55 1.25
#